data_AF-A0A1I4VQT9-F1
#
_entry.id   AF-A0A1I4VQT9-F1
#
_cell.length_a   1.000
_cell.length_b   1.000
_cell.length_c   1.000
_cell.angle_alpha   90.00
_cell.angle_beta   90.00
_cell.angle_gamma   90.00
#
_symmetry.space_group_name_H-M   'P 1'
#
loop_
_entity.id
_entity.type
_entity.pdbx_description
1 polymer ?
#
loop_
_entity_poly.entity_id
_entity_poly.type
_entity_poly.pdbx_seq_one_letter_code
_entity_poly.pdbx_strand_id
1 'polypeptide(L)'
;MEQKNKEAGPLILLLVNKKTREIILFSCFRLPEPTTADLNVARYLIKLRDPNRQLNKQLELFTEQYHLTRAEGRLCCALADGLTLHDYCAYWNIRISTARSQLSNIFFKTQTKGQAGLMRLIYLFTCL
;
A
#
# COMPACT_ATOMS: atom_id res chain seq x y z
N MET A 1 0.01 -8.86 -45.45
CA MET A 1 1.27 -8.58 -44.74
C MET A 1 0.91 -8.13 -43.35
N GLU A 2 0.96 -9.04 -42.37
CA GLU A 2 0.42 -8.83 -41.03
C GLU A 2 1.59 -8.55 -40.08
N GLN A 3 1.88 -7.27 -39.88
CA GLN A 3 2.83 -6.83 -38.85
C GLN A 3 2.15 -6.99 -37.49
N LYS A 4 2.33 -8.18 -36.92
CA LYS A 4 2.02 -8.49 -35.53
C LYS A 4 2.90 -7.57 -34.67
N ASN A 5 2.36 -6.41 -34.30
CA ASN A 5 3.00 -5.45 -33.41
C ASN A 5 3.22 -6.18 -32.08
N LYS A 6 4.45 -6.65 -31.87
CA LYS A 6 4.87 -7.33 -30.65
C LYS A 6 4.89 -6.22 -29.60
N GLU A 7 3.78 -6.03 -28.89
CA GLU A 7 3.73 -5.11 -27.75
C GLU A 7 4.82 -5.56 -26.79
N ALA A 8 5.94 -4.84 -26.80
CA ALA A 8 6.99 -5.05 -25.83
C ALA A 8 6.36 -4.75 -24.46
N GLY A 9 6.25 -5.79 -23.63
CA GLY A 9 5.73 -5.65 -22.28
C GLY A 9 6.49 -4.57 -21.50
N PRO A 10 5.94 -4.09 -20.38
CA PRO A 10 6.56 -3.02 -19.62
C PRO A 10 7.98 -3.39 -19.18
N LEU A 11 8.90 -2.43 -19.30
CA LEU A 11 10.24 -2.56 -18.74
C LEU A 11 10.13 -2.43 -17.21
N ILE A 12 10.34 -3.53 -16.50
CA ILE A 12 10.31 -3.56 -15.04
C ILE A 12 11.74 -3.73 -14.54
N LEU A 13 12.21 -2.81 -13.71
CA LEU A 13 13.53 -2.82 -13.09
C LEU A 13 13.38 -2.76 -11.57
N LEU A 14 14.11 -3.61 -10.86
CA LEU A 14 14.26 -3.53 -9.42
C LEU A 14 15.54 -2.73 -9.11
N LEU A 15 15.38 -1.51 -8.62
CA LEU A 15 16.49 -0.67 -8.18
C LEU A 15 16.75 -0.97 -6.71
N VAL A 16 17.98 -1.35 -6.37
CA VAL A 16 18.38 -1.65 -4.98
C VAL A 16 19.44 -0.65 -4.55
N ASN A 17 19.19 0.04 -3.44
CA ASN A 17 20.20 0.88 -2.81
C ASN A 17 21.25 -0.02 -2.12
N LYS A 18 22.50 0.04 -2.59
CA LYS A 18 23.60 -0.82 -2.10
C LYS A 18 23.95 -0.60 -0.62
N LYS A 19 23.64 0.56 -0.03
CA LYS A 19 23.96 0.89 1.37
C LYS A 19 22.82 0.56 2.33
N THR A 20 21.59 0.94 1.97
CA THR A 20 20.41 0.81 2.84
C THR A 20 19.61 -0.46 2.59
N ARG A 21 19.90 -1.20 1.51
CA ARG A 21 19.09 -2.32 0.98
C ARG A 21 17.64 -1.95 0.65
N GLU A 22 17.32 -0.65 0.61
CA GLU A 22 16.01 -0.19 0.16
C GLU A 22 15.82 -0.54 -1.31
N ILE A 23 14.61 -0.91 -1.66
CA ILE A 23 14.23 -1.34 -3.00
C ILE A 23 13.22 -0.36 -3.57
N ILE A 24 13.38 -0.03 -4.85
CA ILE A 24 12.43 0.77 -5.62
C ILE A 24 12.10 -0.03 -6.88
N LEU A 25 10.82 -0.30 -7.08
CA LEU A 25 10.30 -0.89 -8.31
C LEU A 25 10.09 0.23 -9.34
N PHE A 26 10.85 0.17 -10.42
CA PHE A 26 10.67 1.03 -11.57
C PHE A 26 9.91 0.24 -12.64
N SER A 27 8.80 0.79 -13.14
CA SER A 27 8.04 0.21 -14.25
C SER A 27 7.82 1.26 -15.31
N CYS A 28 8.27 0.99 -16.53
CA CYS A 28 8.08 1.86 -17.68
C CYS A 28 7.11 1.19 -18.67
N PHE A 29 6.00 1.86 -18.92
CA PHE A 29 4.98 1.43 -19.86
C PHE A 29 5.07 2.32 -21.10
N ARG A 30 5.09 1.71 -22.29
CA ARG A 30 4.87 2.46 -23.52
C ARG A 30 3.39 2.85 -23.58
N LEU A 31 3.11 4.14 -23.74
CA LEU A 31 1.76 4.63 -23.94
C LEU A 31 1.34 4.37 -25.40
N PRO A 32 0.04 4.10 -25.66
CA PRO A 32 -0.46 3.95 -27.01
C PRO A 32 -0.16 5.19 -27.84
N GLU A 33 0.10 5.00 -29.13
CA GLU A 33 0.46 6.10 -30.00
C GLU A 33 -0.69 7.11 -30.07
N PRO A 34 -0.40 8.41 -29.91
CA PRO A 34 -1.44 9.43 -30.00
C PRO A 34 -2.06 9.43 -31.39
N THR A 35 -3.39 9.52 -31.42
CA THR A 35 -4.16 9.61 -32.66
C THR A 35 -3.91 10.95 -33.39
N THR A 36 -3.40 11.97 -32.69
CA THR A 36 -3.07 13.28 -33.26
C THR A 36 -1.56 13.49 -33.36
N ALA A 37 -1.12 14.13 -34.45
CA ALA A 37 0.30 14.40 -34.76
C ALA A 37 0.90 15.54 -33.91
N ASP A 38 0.57 15.59 -32.62
CA ASP A 38 1.16 16.56 -31.70
C ASP A 38 2.53 16.06 -31.23
N LEU A 39 3.55 16.88 -31.47
CA LEU A 39 4.96 16.54 -31.15
C LEU A 39 5.25 16.46 -29.64
N ASN A 40 4.31 16.89 -28.78
CA ASN A 40 4.49 17.02 -27.33
C ASN A 40 3.72 15.99 -26.51
N VAL A 41 3.44 14.81 -27.07
CA VAL A 41 2.69 13.77 -26.36
C VAL A 41 3.62 12.84 -25.57
N ALA A 42 3.26 12.58 -24.31
CA ALA A 42 3.93 11.60 -23.46
C ALA A 42 3.91 10.21 -24.11
N ARG A 43 5.09 9.63 -24.35
CA ARG A 43 5.23 8.30 -24.97
C ARG A 43 5.42 7.17 -23.96
N TYR A 44 5.79 7.51 -22.73
CA TYR A 44 6.08 6.55 -21.68
C TYR A 44 5.49 7.00 -20.35
N LEU A 45 4.86 6.06 -19.65
CA LEU A 45 4.47 6.21 -18.25
C LEU A 45 5.52 5.51 -17.39
N ILE A 46 6.17 6.27 -16.51
CA ILE A 46 7.10 5.73 -15.53
C ILE A 46 6.41 5.70 -14.17
N LYS A 47 6.21 4.50 -13.62
CA LYS A 47 5.74 4.28 -12.25
C LYS A 47 6.94 3.90 -11.38
N LEU A 48 7.26 4.74 -10.41
CA LEU A 48 8.20 4.44 -9.32
C LEU A 48 7.39 3.99 -8.10
N ARG A 49 7.68 2.81 -7.57
CA ARG A 49 7.06 2.28 -6.35
C ARG A 49 8.13 1.96 -5.33
N ASP A 50 8.02 2.60 -4.16
CA ASP A 50 8.75 2.19 -2.97
C ASP A 50 7.80 1.30 -2.14
N PRO A 51 8.00 -0.03 -2.15
CA PRO A 51 7.10 -0.96 -1.48
C PRO A 51 7.06 -0.76 0.03
N ASN A 52 8.11 -0.19 0.64
CA ASN A 52 8.17 0.02 2.09
C ASN A 52 7.53 1.37 2.49
N ARG A 53 7.60 2.38 1.63
CA ARG A 53 7.06 3.72 1.93
C ARG A 53 5.57 3.87 1.62
N GLN A 54 5.05 3.10 0.67
CA GLN A 54 3.66 3.23 0.21
C GLN A 54 2.64 2.76 1.26
N LEU A 55 2.95 1.70 2.01
CA LEU A 55 2.09 1.17 3.08
C LEU A 55 1.77 2.23 4.15
N ASN A 56 2.78 2.95 4.62
CA ASN A 56 2.62 3.97 5.66
C ASN A 56 1.70 5.12 5.23
N LYS A 57 1.89 5.67 4.01
CA LYS A 57 1.05 6.76 3.50
C LYS A 57 -0.39 6.34 3.24
N GLN A 58 -0.61 5.15 2.69
CA GLN A 58 -1.97 4.65 2.45
C GLN A 58 -2.69 4.36 3.75
N LEU A 59 -1.95 3.95 4.77
CA LEU A 59 -2.52 3.73 6.09
C LEU A 59 -2.80 5.04 6.83
N GLU A 60 -2.03 6.11 6.60
CA GLU A 60 -2.40 7.47 7.04
C GLU A 60 -3.75 7.88 6.44
N LEU A 61 -3.94 7.76 5.12
CA LEU A 61 -5.22 8.04 4.47
C LEU A 61 -6.36 7.16 5.00
N PHE A 62 -6.09 5.88 5.25
CA PHE A 62 -7.06 4.97 5.88
C PHE A 62 -7.45 5.46 7.28
N THR A 63 -6.48 5.88 8.10
CA THR A 63 -6.77 6.40 9.44
C THR A 63 -7.58 7.68 9.41
N GLU A 64 -7.32 8.58 8.45
CA GLU A 64 -8.10 9.80 8.25
C GLU A 64 -9.53 9.48 7.80
N GLN A 65 -9.68 8.61 6.81
CA GLN A 65 -10.97 8.21 6.24
C GLN A 65 -11.93 7.60 7.27
N TYR A 66 -11.41 6.80 8.19
CA TYR A 66 -12.20 6.14 9.25
C TYR A 66 -12.10 6.86 10.60
N HIS A 67 -11.53 8.06 10.65
CA HIS A 67 -11.32 8.85 11.87
C HIS A 67 -10.71 8.04 13.02
N LEU A 68 -9.70 7.23 12.68
CA LEU A 68 -8.95 6.45 13.64
C LEU A 68 -8.03 7.36 14.43
N THR A 69 -7.90 7.09 15.72
CA THR A 69 -6.90 7.74 16.56
C THR A 69 -5.51 7.23 16.17
N ARG A 70 -4.46 7.96 16.59
CA ARG A 70 -3.06 7.52 16.38
C ARG A 70 -2.79 6.11 16.93
N ALA A 71 -3.39 5.75 18.06
CA ALA A 71 -3.21 4.43 18.66
C ALA A 71 -3.90 3.33 17.83
N GLU A 72 -5.12 3.59 17.36
CA GLU A 72 -5.85 2.68 16.47
C GLU A 72 -5.12 2.50 15.13
N GLY A 73 -4.59 3.58 14.55
CA GLY A 73 -3.77 3.52 13.35
C GLY A 73 -2.53 2.65 13.51
N ARG A 74 -1.78 2.84 14.61
CA ARG A 74 -0.61 1.99 14.92
C ARG A 74 -0.98 0.51 15.07
N LEU A 75 -2.12 0.21 15.69
CA LEU A 75 -2.61 -1.16 15.78
C LEU A 75 -2.92 -1.72 14.39
N CYS A 76 -3.59 -0.97 13.51
CA CYS A 76 -3.80 -1.36 12.12
C CYS A 76 -2.48 -1.59 11.37
N CYS A 77 -1.45 -0.74 11.57
CA CYS A 77 -0.12 -0.93 10.97
C CYS A 77 0.45 -2.28 11.38
N ALA A 78 0.50 -2.52 12.69
CA ALA A 78 1.08 -3.74 13.25
C ALA A 78 0.37 -4.99 12.70
N LEU A 79 -0.96 -4.97 12.61
CA LEU A 79 -1.72 -6.08 12.04
C LEU A 79 -1.46 -6.26 10.54
N ALA A 80 -1.33 -5.17 9.77
CA ALA A 80 -1.01 -5.21 8.33
C ALA A 80 0.41 -5.74 8.07
N ASP A 81 1.35 -5.46 8.97
CA ASP A 81 2.72 -6.00 8.98
C ASP A 81 2.78 -7.47 9.45
N GLY A 82 1.64 -8.06 9.82
CA GLY A 82 1.54 -9.46 10.26
C GLY A 82 1.89 -9.70 11.73
N LEU A 83 2.05 -8.65 12.53
CA LEU A 83 2.28 -8.79 13.98
C LEU A 83 1.02 -9.28 14.68
N THR A 84 1.21 -10.08 15.73
CA THR A 84 0.09 -10.50 16.58
C THR A 84 -0.30 -9.38 17.55
N LEU A 85 -1.50 -9.49 18.13
CA LEU A 85 -1.94 -8.55 19.16
C LEU A 85 -1.00 -8.55 20.38
N HIS A 86 -0.36 -9.68 20.67
CA HIS A 86 0.61 -9.81 21.75
C HIS A 86 1.92 -9.08 21.41
N ASP A 87 2.42 -9.22 20.19
CA ASP A 87 3.62 -8.51 19.71
C ASP A 87 3.41 -6.99 19.75
N TYR A 88 2.24 -6.52 19.32
CA TYR A 88 1.85 -5.11 19.43
C TYR A 88 1.84 -4.64 20.89
N CYS A 89 1.28 -5.42 21.82
CA CYS A 89 1.26 -5.07 23.24
C CYS A 89 2.67 -4.98 23.82
N ALA A 90 3.55 -5.93 23.47
CA ALA A 90 4.94 -5.95 23.92
C ALA A 90 5.71 -4.75 23.36
N TYR A 91 5.58 -4.48 22.06
CA TYR A 91 6.31 -3.40 21.38
C TYR A 91 5.91 -2.01 21.88
N TRP A 92 4.62 -1.78 22.09
CA TRP A 92 4.10 -0.48 22.52
C TRP A 92 3.90 -0.37 24.04
N ASN A 93 4.30 -1.39 24.81
CA ASN A 93 4.18 -1.49 26.26
C ASN A 93 2.76 -1.14 26.77
N ILE A 94 1.75 -1.78 26.17
CA ILE A 94 0.34 -1.63 26.58
C ILE A 94 -0.25 -2.96 27.03
N ARG A 95 -1.33 -2.88 27.81
CA ARG A 95 -2.07 -4.08 28.23
C ARG A 95 -2.89 -4.67 27.08
N ILE A 96 -3.03 -5.99 27.08
CA ILE A 96 -3.87 -6.71 26.11
C ILE A 96 -5.34 -6.25 26.12
N SER A 97 -5.85 -5.84 27.29
CA SER A 97 -7.19 -5.27 27.43
C SER A 97 -7.34 -3.97 26.63
N THR A 98 -6.35 -3.07 26.71
CA THR A 98 -6.32 -1.82 25.94
C THR A 98 -6.25 -2.11 24.44
N ALA A 99 -5.42 -3.05 24.00
CA ALA A 99 -5.35 -3.44 22.60
C ALA A 99 -6.69 -4.02 22.09
N ARG A 100 -7.37 -4.83 22.90
CA ARG A 100 -8.72 -5.34 22.56
C ARG A 100 -9.76 -4.23 22.48
N SER A 101 -9.74 -3.24 23.39
CA SER A 101 -10.62 -2.07 23.31
C SER A 101 -10.36 -1.24 22.04
N GLN A 102 -9.09 -0.99 21.70
CA GLN A 102 -8.72 -0.35 20.44
C GLN A 102 -9.26 -1.14 19.24
N LEU A 103 -9.08 -2.46 19.24
CA LEU A 103 -9.56 -3.33 18.16
C LEU A 103 -11.08 -3.32 18.01
N SER A 104 -11.82 -3.33 19.13
CA SER A 104 -13.28 -3.21 19.14
C SER A 104 -13.74 -1.87 18.55
N ASN A 105 -13.07 -0.77 18.92
CA ASN A 105 -13.38 0.55 18.40
C ASN A 105 -13.07 0.63 16.90
N ILE A 106 -11.96 0.04 16.45
CA ILE A 106 -11.64 -0.05 15.03
C ILE A 106 -12.77 -0.76 14.29
N PHE A 107 -13.18 -1.96 14.73
CA PHE A 107 -14.26 -2.70 14.08
C PHE A 107 -15.57 -1.91 13.99
N PHE A 108 -15.88 -1.13 15.04
CA PHE A 108 -17.03 -0.24 15.03
C PHE A 108 -16.87 0.89 13.99
N LYS A 109 -15.72 1.56 13.95
CA LYS A 109 -15.46 2.66 13.00
C LYS A 109 -15.39 2.20 11.55
N THR A 110 -14.82 1.02 11.30
CA THR A 110 -14.66 0.44 9.96
C THR A 110 -15.84 -0.42 9.53
N GLN A 111 -16.81 -0.66 10.42
CA GLN A 111 -17.99 -1.52 10.17
C GLN A 111 -17.60 -2.94 9.73
N THR A 112 -16.51 -3.48 10.28
CA THR A 112 -15.99 -4.81 9.92
C THR A 112 -16.31 -5.86 10.97
N LYS A 113 -16.70 -7.07 10.52
CA LYS A 113 -17.00 -8.22 11.40
C LYS A 113 -15.73 -9.00 11.75
N GLY A 114 -14.82 -8.39 12.49
CA GLY A 114 -13.60 -9.01 12.98
C GLY A 114 -12.35 -8.75 12.15
N GLN A 115 -11.23 -9.37 12.57
CA GLN A 115 -9.89 -9.07 12.06
C GLN A 115 -9.73 -9.37 10.57
N ALA A 116 -10.26 -10.50 10.07
CA ALA A 116 -10.17 -10.83 8.65
C ALA A 116 -10.87 -9.79 7.75
N GLY A 117 -12.02 -9.27 8.19
CA GLY A 117 -12.74 -8.21 7.49
C GLY A 117 -11.97 -6.89 7.48
N LEU A 118 -11.36 -6.53 8.62
CA LEU A 118 -10.47 -5.37 8.73
C LEU A 118 -9.25 -5.51 7.81
N MET A 119 -8.58 -6.67 7.80
CA MET A 119 -7.42 -6.89 6.94
C MET A 119 -7.79 -6.74 5.47
N ARG A 120 -8.92 -7.30 5.04
CA ARG A 120 -9.41 -7.13 3.67
C ARG A 120 -9.61 -5.67 3.31
N LEU A 121 -10.21 -4.89 4.22
CA LEU A 121 -10.45 -3.47 4.01
C LEU A 121 -9.14 -2.67 3.89
N ILE A 122 -8.17 -2.94 4.76
CA ILE A 122 -6.84 -2.31 4.70
C ILE A 122 -6.17 -2.64 3.36
N TYR A 123 -6.13 -3.91 2.95
CA TYR A 123 -5.52 -4.29 1.67
C TYR A 123 -6.20 -3.65 0.46
N LEU A 124 -7.53 -3.45 0.48
CA LEU A 124 -8.21 -2.71 -0.59
C LEU A 124 -7.79 -1.25 -0.66
N PHE A 125 -7.48 -0.63 0.49
CA PHE A 125 -6.98 0.73 0.57
C PHE A 125 -5.50 0.85 0.16
N THR A 126 -4.72 -0.21 0.40
CA THR A 126 -3.27 -0.23 0.20
C THR A 126 -2.85 -0.75 -1.20
N CYS A 127 -3.62 -1.64 -1.83
CA CYS A 127 -3.27 -2.23 -3.14
C CYS A 127 -3.79 -1.47 -4.39
N LEU A 128 -3.88 -0.14 -4.35
CA LEU A 128 -4.04 0.74 -5.52
C LEU A 128 -2.68 1.37 -5.91
#